data_AF-A0A1Y1JQ76-F1
#
_entry.id   AF-A0A1Y1JQ76-F1
#
_cell.length_a   1.000
_cell.length_b   1.000
_cell.length_c   1.000
_cell.angle_alpha   90.00
_cell.angle_beta   90.00
_cell.angle_gamma   90.00
#
_symmetry.space_group_name_H-M   'P 1'
#
loop_
_entity.id
_entity.type
_entity.pdbx_description
1 polymer ?
#
loop_
_entity_poly.entity_id
_entity_poly.type
_entity_poly.pdbx_seq_one_letter_code
_entity_poly.pdbx_strand_id
1 'polypeptide(L)'
;MDGSNGDTHNFNFKGVFPKSIQFYNEVEKEYERKYYNNSFYNLCIQISKLLGIWDGDAFINNCVYFSNYLQRIKDIAPDNIRSYCIYFNYVLKSELKNLKSSCKGEKACYKKMIDVYVKNGKNDRGKCESYVKDLNEDIYKILNNLNTLYNYLEPLKNSSKTCNSYTYCIKNYYDFLKNCEEMKNSSLNEVMEIVKEIYKPYIQTKKETINIPEHIHFSNRISSRKKLKETCNKKCKDEIQLVSSHQIKYGGFINNDLNYHITL
;
A
#
# COMPACT_ATOMS: atom_id res chain seq x y z
N MET A 1 -7.60 -26.88 -2.35
CA MET A 1 -7.28 -25.45 -2.58
C MET A 1 -8.29 -24.99 -3.62
N ASP A 2 -9.43 -24.49 -3.14
CA ASP A 2 -10.53 -24.07 -4.00
C ASP A 2 -10.48 -22.56 -4.16
N GLY A 3 -10.51 -22.10 -5.41
CA GLY A 3 -10.30 -20.72 -5.81
C GLY A 3 -11.48 -19.82 -5.49
N SER A 4 -11.23 -18.74 -4.75
CA SER A 4 -12.17 -17.62 -4.64
C SER A 4 -11.78 -16.48 -5.58
N ASN A 5 -11.64 -16.75 -6.88
CA ASN A 5 -11.47 -15.68 -7.88
C ASN A 5 -12.76 -14.84 -8.06
N GLY A 6 -13.89 -15.23 -7.46
CA GLY A 6 -15.17 -14.55 -7.62
C GLY A 6 -15.38 -13.26 -6.81
N ASP A 7 -14.56 -12.99 -5.78
CA ASP A 7 -14.89 -11.92 -4.81
C ASP A 7 -14.23 -10.57 -5.15
N THR A 8 -13.14 -10.58 -5.92
CA THR A 8 -12.37 -9.37 -6.23
C THR A 8 -13.10 -8.40 -7.16
N HIS A 9 -13.97 -8.91 -8.06
CA HIS A 9 -14.76 -8.06 -8.98
C HIS A 9 -15.88 -7.29 -8.30
N ASN A 10 -16.38 -7.78 -7.16
CA ASN A 10 -17.50 -7.18 -6.43
C ASN A 10 -17.05 -6.31 -5.24
N PHE A 11 -15.75 -6.29 -4.95
CA PHE A 11 -15.23 -5.43 -3.90
C PHE A 11 -15.39 -3.96 -4.29
N ASN A 12 -15.91 -3.15 -3.35
CA ASN A 12 -16.13 -1.73 -3.58
C ASN A 12 -14.98 -0.90 -2.97
N PHE A 13 -14.13 -0.34 -3.84
CA PHE A 13 -13.00 0.53 -3.46
C PHE A 13 -13.40 1.99 -3.23
N LYS A 14 -14.64 2.38 -3.56
CA LYS A 14 -15.11 3.76 -3.52
C LYS A 14 -15.04 4.34 -2.11
N GLY A 15 -14.49 5.55 -2.00
CA GLY A 15 -14.44 6.31 -0.75
C GLY A 15 -13.43 5.82 0.28
N VAL A 16 -12.70 4.72 0.03
CA VAL A 16 -11.62 4.25 0.91
C VAL A 16 -10.44 5.23 0.86
N PHE A 17 -10.08 5.71 -0.33
CA PHE A 17 -9.01 6.68 -0.52
C PHE A 17 -9.56 8.00 -1.09
N PRO A 18 -8.90 9.15 -0.83
CA PRO A 18 -7.74 9.36 0.05
C PRO A 18 -8.10 9.54 1.53
N LYS A 19 -9.38 9.72 1.87
CA LYS A 19 -9.77 10.21 3.20
C LYS A 19 -9.37 9.25 4.33
N SER A 20 -9.57 7.95 4.19
CA SER A 20 -9.28 6.99 5.26
C SER A 20 -7.78 6.91 5.58
N ILE A 21 -6.92 6.95 4.56
CA ILE A 21 -5.46 6.96 4.74
C ILE A 21 -4.98 8.27 5.35
N GLN A 22 -5.52 9.42 4.92
CA GLN A 22 -5.17 10.72 5.52
C GLN A 22 -5.48 10.72 7.01
N PHE A 23 -6.69 10.29 7.39
CA PHE A 23 -7.10 10.16 8.79
C PHE A 23 -6.16 9.24 9.59
N TYR A 24 -5.74 8.13 8.99
CA TYR A 24 -4.82 7.20 9.64
C TYR A 24 -3.43 7.80 9.82
N ASN A 25 -2.87 8.41 8.78
CA ASN A 25 -1.55 9.05 8.81
C ASN A 25 -1.51 10.20 9.84
N GLU A 26 -2.62 10.91 10.05
CA GLU A 26 -2.74 11.91 11.11
C GLU A 26 -2.72 11.29 12.51
N VAL A 27 -3.28 10.09 12.69
CA VAL A 27 -3.20 9.35 13.96
C VAL A 27 -1.75 8.93 14.20
N GLU A 28 -1.13 8.32 13.19
CA GLU A 28 0.26 7.87 13.25
C GLU A 28 1.20 9.01 13.64
N LYS A 29 1.11 10.16 12.95
CA LYS A 29 1.91 11.35 13.26
C LYS A 29 1.69 11.90 14.67
N GLU A 30 0.45 11.89 15.17
CA GLU A 30 0.15 12.38 16.52
C GLU A 30 0.83 11.51 17.60
N TYR A 31 0.91 10.19 17.36
CA TYR A 31 1.35 9.23 18.36
C TYR A 31 2.72 8.59 18.10
N GLU A 32 3.39 8.89 16.98
CA GLU A 32 4.68 8.32 16.56
C GLU A 32 5.72 8.27 17.69
N ARG A 33 5.85 9.36 18.45
CA ARG A 33 6.84 9.50 19.54
C ARG A 33 6.24 9.38 20.93
N LYS A 34 4.94 9.09 21.04
CA LYS A 34 4.17 9.20 22.29
C LYS A 34 3.30 7.97 22.56
N TYR A 35 3.46 6.89 21.81
CA TYR A 35 2.57 5.73 21.91
C TYR A 35 2.60 5.07 23.31
N TYR A 36 3.75 5.08 24.00
CA TYR A 36 3.87 4.58 25.39
C TYR A 36 3.00 5.33 26.40
N ASN A 37 2.75 6.62 26.17
CA ASN A 37 1.92 7.47 27.03
C ASN A 37 0.44 7.45 26.61
N ASN A 38 0.10 6.73 25.54
CA ASN A 38 -1.25 6.69 25.04
C ASN A 38 -2.14 5.78 25.91
N SER A 39 -3.39 6.19 26.13
CA SER A 39 -4.35 5.43 26.94
C SER A 39 -4.62 4.00 26.44
N PHE A 40 -4.32 3.70 25.17
CA PHE A 40 -4.46 2.36 24.60
C PHE A 40 -3.20 1.49 24.74
N TYR A 41 -2.06 2.02 25.21
CA TYR A 41 -0.81 1.26 25.29
C TYR A 41 -0.95 -0.05 26.07
N ASN A 42 -1.47 0.04 27.31
CA ASN A 42 -1.69 -1.13 28.15
C ASN A 42 -2.73 -2.10 27.55
N LEU A 43 -3.74 -1.57 26.85
CA LEU A 43 -4.72 -2.40 26.14
C LEU A 43 -4.06 -3.14 24.98
N CYS A 44 -3.15 -2.51 24.26
CA CYS A 44 -2.41 -3.12 23.17
C CYS A 44 -1.43 -4.20 23.65
N ILE A 45 -0.84 -4.06 24.83
CA ILE A 45 -0.10 -5.16 25.49
C ILE A 45 -1.03 -6.36 25.75
N GLN A 46 -2.24 -6.12 26.28
CA GLN A 46 -3.21 -7.18 26.53
C GLN A 46 -3.66 -7.86 25.22
N ILE A 47 -3.93 -7.07 24.18
CA ILE A 47 -4.27 -7.56 22.84
C ILE A 47 -3.12 -8.41 22.29
N SER A 48 -1.89 -7.91 22.30
CA SER A 48 -0.71 -8.65 21.78
C SER A 48 -0.59 -10.02 22.45
N LYS A 49 -0.73 -10.08 23.78
CA LYS A 49 -0.73 -11.33 24.54
C LYS A 49 -1.87 -12.26 24.14
N LEU A 50 -3.10 -11.74 24.05
CA LEU A 50 -4.28 -12.51 23.67
C LEU A 50 -4.18 -13.07 22.23
N LEU A 51 -3.55 -12.30 21.34
CA LEU A 51 -3.27 -12.70 19.96
C LEU A 51 -2.01 -13.58 19.85
N GLY A 52 -1.28 -13.83 20.93
CA GLY A 52 -0.07 -14.66 20.92
C GLY A 52 1.09 -14.06 20.12
N ILE A 53 1.15 -12.73 20.02
CA ILE A 53 2.22 -11.99 19.32
C ILE A 53 3.29 -11.64 20.34
N TRP A 54 4.43 -12.34 20.27
CA TRP A 54 5.51 -12.29 21.27
C TRP A 54 6.54 -11.18 21.00
N ASP A 55 6.95 -10.98 19.75
CA ASP A 55 7.85 -9.89 19.33
C ASP A 55 7.04 -8.62 19.03
N GLY A 56 6.29 -8.19 20.05
CA GLY A 56 5.11 -7.36 19.88
C GLY A 56 5.35 -5.85 19.81
N ASP A 57 6.55 -5.31 19.99
CA ASP A 57 6.72 -3.84 20.11
C ASP A 57 6.22 -3.08 18.89
N ALA A 58 6.53 -3.58 17.69
CA ALA A 58 6.02 -3.03 16.43
C ALA A 58 4.48 -3.13 16.36
N PHE A 59 3.94 -4.31 16.71
CA PHE A 59 2.50 -4.52 16.75
C PHE A 59 1.79 -3.67 17.82
N ILE A 60 2.39 -3.47 18.99
CA ILE A 60 1.85 -2.65 20.08
C ILE A 60 1.77 -1.20 19.62
N ASN A 61 2.81 -0.69 18.97
CA ASN A 61 2.80 0.65 18.40
C ASN A 61 1.67 0.81 17.36
N ASN A 62 1.59 -0.12 16.41
CA ASN A 62 0.54 -0.10 15.38
C ASN A 62 -0.87 -0.31 15.98
N CYS A 63 -1.01 -1.15 17.00
CA CYS A 63 -2.24 -1.32 17.76
C CYS A 63 -2.69 -0.02 18.44
N VAL A 64 -1.75 0.79 18.95
CA VAL A 64 -2.08 2.11 19.48
C VAL A 64 -2.63 2.99 18.36
N TYR A 65 -2.04 2.98 17.17
CA TYR A 65 -2.58 3.73 16.03
C TYR A 65 -3.98 3.23 15.63
N PHE A 66 -4.21 1.91 15.58
CA PHE A 66 -5.54 1.34 15.32
C PHE A 66 -6.58 1.80 16.32
N SER A 67 -6.23 1.73 17.59
CA SER A 67 -7.15 2.04 18.69
C SER A 67 -7.55 3.52 18.67
N ASN A 68 -6.61 4.41 18.35
CA ASN A 68 -6.88 5.84 18.20
C ASN A 68 -7.62 6.14 16.90
N TYR A 69 -7.32 5.44 15.80
CA TYR A 69 -8.09 5.54 14.56
C TYR A 69 -9.55 5.17 14.77
N LEU A 70 -9.81 4.02 15.41
CA LEU A 70 -11.16 3.57 15.78
C LEU A 70 -11.85 4.56 16.72
N GLN A 71 -11.11 5.21 17.64
CA GLN A 71 -11.64 6.30 18.46
C GLN A 71 -12.05 7.53 17.65
N ARG A 72 -11.28 7.93 16.64
CA ARG A 72 -11.62 9.11 15.82
C ARG A 72 -12.81 8.86 14.91
N ILE A 73 -12.95 7.65 14.35
CA ILE A 73 -14.05 7.34 13.42
C ILE A 73 -15.37 6.97 14.14
N LYS A 74 -15.37 6.94 15.48
CA LYS A 74 -16.55 6.54 16.28
C LYS A 74 -17.77 7.43 16.04
N ASP A 75 -17.56 8.68 15.65
CA ASP A 75 -18.64 9.67 15.44
C ASP A 75 -18.95 9.89 13.95
N ILE A 76 -18.26 9.18 13.03
CA ILE A 76 -18.54 9.26 11.59
C ILE A 76 -19.92 8.66 11.29
N ALA A 77 -20.70 9.33 10.44
CA ALA A 77 -22.02 8.90 10.03
C ALA A 77 -22.03 7.46 9.47
N PRO A 78 -23.10 6.68 9.70
CA PRO A 78 -23.20 5.29 9.23
C PRO A 78 -22.94 5.10 7.74
N ASP A 79 -23.34 6.05 6.89
CA ASP A 79 -23.15 5.94 5.43
C ASP A 79 -21.68 6.03 5.01
N ASN A 80 -20.85 6.69 5.81
CA ASN A 80 -19.43 6.91 5.52
C ASN A 80 -18.51 5.95 6.26
N ILE A 81 -18.94 5.37 7.39
CA ILE A 81 -18.08 4.54 8.25
C ILE A 81 -17.49 3.33 7.52
N ARG A 82 -18.20 2.78 6.54
CA ARG A 82 -17.79 1.61 5.77
C ARG A 82 -16.39 1.77 5.18
N SER A 83 -16.08 2.91 4.57
CA SER A 83 -14.80 3.09 3.88
C SER A 83 -13.63 3.22 4.85
N TYR A 84 -13.86 3.80 6.03
CA TYR A 84 -12.89 3.85 7.13
C TYR A 84 -12.64 2.45 7.72
N CYS A 85 -13.69 1.66 7.91
CA CYS A 85 -13.57 0.29 8.40
C CYS A 85 -12.89 -0.65 7.41
N ILE A 86 -13.12 -0.49 6.11
CA ILE A 86 -12.38 -1.21 5.06
C ILE A 86 -10.89 -0.90 5.15
N TYR A 87 -10.54 0.37 5.32
CA TYR A 87 -9.14 0.77 5.47
C TYR A 87 -8.53 0.18 6.76
N PHE A 88 -9.22 0.26 7.89
CA PHE A 88 -8.79 -0.40 9.13
C PHE A 88 -8.54 -1.90 8.93
N ASN A 89 -9.43 -2.61 8.24
CA ASN A 89 -9.28 -4.03 7.93
C ASN A 89 -8.01 -4.31 7.10
N TYR A 90 -7.74 -3.47 6.08
CA TYR A 90 -6.50 -3.55 5.31
C TYR A 90 -5.25 -3.42 6.20
N VAL A 91 -5.21 -2.40 7.06
CA VAL A 91 -4.05 -2.17 7.93
C VAL A 91 -3.89 -3.34 8.91
N LEU A 92 -4.99 -3.83 9.50
CA LEU A 92 -4.97 -5.00 10.37
C LEU A 92 -4.39 -6.22 9.65
N LYS A 93 -4.79 -6.49 8.41
CA LYS A 93 -4.20 -7.57 7.61
C LYS A 93 -2.70 -7.37 7.39
N SER A 94 -2.29 -6.15 7.04
CA SER A 94 -0.89 -5.80 6.79
C SER A 94 -0.01 -6.18 7.98
N GLU A 95 -0.44 -5.85 9.20
CA GLU A 95 0.29 -6.23 10.42
C GLU A 95 0.29 -7.73 10.64
N LEU A 96 -0.86 -8.38 10.51
CA LEU A 96 -0.99 -9.81 10.80
C LEU A 96 -0.23 -10.68 9.79
N LYS A 97 0.04 -10.19 8.57
CA LYS A 97 0.65 -10.96 7.48
C LYS A 97 2.00 -11.56 7.84
N ASN A 98 2.81 -10.85 8.62
CA ASN A 98 4.16 -11.28 9.00
C ASN A 98 4.27 -11.74 10.46
N LEU A 99 3.17 -11.67 11.21
CA LEU A 99 3.15 -12.00 12.63
C LEU A 99 2.54 -13.38 12.84
N LYS A 100 3.19 -14.19 13.66
CA LYS A 100 2.58 -15.42 14.17
C LYS A 100 1.51 -15.03 15.18
N SER A 101 0.25 -15.14 14.79
CA SER A 101 -0.90 -14.87 15.66
C SER A 101 -1.71 -16.14 15.93
N SER A 102 -2.41 -16.16 17.07
CA SER A 102 -3.26 -17.26 17.53
C SER A 102 -4.67 -17.22 16.93
N CYS A 103 -5.01 -16.19 16.17
CA CYS A 103 -6.27 -16.03 15.47
C CYS A 103 -6.08 -16.30 13.97
N LYS A 104 -7.10 -16.87 13.33
CA LYS A 104 -7.08 -17.14 11.88
C LYS A 104 -7.90 -16.07 11.19
N GLY A 105 -7.21 -15.17 10.49
CA GLY A 105 -7.83 -14.09 9.73
C GLY A 105 -8.19 -12.86 10.57
N GLU A 106 -8.35 -11.75 9.87
CA GLU A 106 -8.61 -10.41 10.38
C GLU A 106 -9.89 -10.36 11.21
N LYS A 107 -10.96 -11.04 10.77
CA LYS A 107 -12.25 -11.06 11.47
C LYS A 107 -12.13 -11.68 12.87
N ALA A 108 -11.46 -12.83 12.96
CA ALA A 108 -11.27 -13.51 14.24
C ALA A 108 -10.34 -12.73 15.17
N CYS A 109 -9.28 -12.12 14.63
CA CYS A 109 -8.36 -11.29 15.40
C CYS A 109 -9.06 -10.03 15.94
N TYR A 110 -9.82 -9.32 15.10
CA TYR A 110 -10.50 -8.11 15.53
C TYR A 110 -11.57 -8.38 16.58
N LYS A 111 -12.30 -9.50 16.48
CA LYS A 111 -13.23 -9.92 17.54
C LYS A 111 -12.55 -10.04 18.91
N LYS A 112 -11.37 -10.67 18.96
CA LYS A 112 -10.57 -10.74 20.20
C LYS A 112 -10.13 -9.35 20.68
N MET A 113 -9.81 -8.42 19.78
CA MET A 113 -9.50 -7.03 20.13
C MET A 113 -10.73 -6.33 20.76
N ILE A 114 -11.91 -6.49 20.17
CA ILE A 114 -13.18 -5.96 20.69
C ILE A 114 -13.44 -6.45 22.11
N ASP A 115 -13.24 -7.74 22.39
CA ASP A 115 -13.42 -8.29 23.73
C ASP A 115 -12.53 -7.59 24.77
N VAL A 116 -11.29 -7.27 24.41
CA VAL A 116 -10.38 -6.50 25.29
C VAL A 116 -10.88 -5.07 25.47
N TYR A 117 -11.31 -4.41 24.40
CA TYR A 117 -11.84 -3.04 24.49
C TYR A 117 -13.09 -2.96 25.39
N VAL A 118 -14.04 -3.88 25.21
CA VAL A 118 -15.29 -3.93 26.00
C VAL A 118 -15.01 -4.17 27.48
N LYS A 119 -14.12 -5.13 27.80
CA LYS A 119 -13.71 -5.40 29.19
C LYS A 119 -13.07 -4.18 29.89
N ASN A 120 -12.56 -3.23 29.11
CA ASN A 120 -11.94 -2.00 29.60
C ASN A 120 -12.80 -0.75 29.35
N GLY A 121 -14.11 -0.92 29.13
CA GLY A 121 -15.07 0.19 29.01
C GLY A 121 -14.98 1.00 27.71
N LYS A 122 -14.36 0.46 26.65
CA LYS A 122 -14.21 1.08 25.33
C LYS A 122 -15.14 0.45 24.29
N ASN A 123 -16.43 0.42 24.59
CA ASN A 123 -17.46 -0.32 23.84
C ASN A 123 -17.65 0.17 22.38
N ASP A 124 -17.30 1.42 22.12
CA ASP A 124 -17.39 2.08 20.80
C ASP A 124 -16.34 1.60 19.79
N ARG A 125 -15.38 0.76 20.22
CA ARG A 125 -14.34 0.19 19.34
C ARG A 125 -14.80 -0.96 18.47
N GLY A 126 -16.00 -1.50 18.70
CA GLY A 126 -16.61 -2.53 17.85
C GLY A 126 -17.29 -1.99 16.58
N LYS A 127 -17.24 -0.68 16.31
CA LYS A 127 -18.00 -0.04 15.23
C LYS A 127 -17.73 -0.60 13.83
N CYS A 128 -16.56 -1.22 13.61
CA CYS A 128 -16.19 -1.84 12.35
C CYS A 128 -16.50 -3.33 12.24
N GLU A 129 -17.11 -3.96 13.26
CA GLU A 129 -17.25 -5.44 13.33
C GLU A 129 -17.96 -6.03 12.10
N SER A 130 -19.01 -5.37 11.60
CA SER A 130 -19.76 -5.84 10.42
C SER A 130 -19.01 -5.65 9.08
N TYR A 131 -17.98 -4.81 9.06
CA TYR A 131 -17.21 -4.46 7.87
C TYR A 131 -15.86 -5.19 7.79
N VAL A 132 -15.33 -5.65 8.91
CA VAL A 132 -14.08 -6.42 8.96
C VAL A 132 -14.35 -7.86 8.54
N LYS A 133 -13.67 -8.27 7.46
CA LYS A 133 -13.73 -9.60 6.86
C LYS A 133 -12.32 -10.04 6.50
N ASP A 134 -12.08 -11.34 6.42
CA ASP A 134 -10.78 -11.83 5.97
C ASP A 134 -10.61 -11.46 4.50
N LEU A 135 -9.69 -10.54 4.19
CA LEU A 135 -9.54 -10.07 2.82
C LEU A 135 -8.87 -11.18 2.01
N ASN A 136 -9.32 -11.39 0.78
CA ASN A 136 -8.53 -12.21 -0.14
C ASN A 136 -7.21 -11.49 -0.48
N GLU A 137 -6.21 -12.26 -0.94
CA GLU A 137 -4.87 -11.73 -1.18
C GLU A 137 -4.83 -10.70 -2.33
N ASP A 138 -5.72 -10.81 -3.31
CA ASP A 138 -5.78 -9.87 -4.43
C ASP A 138 -6.31 -8.51 -3.98
N ILE A 139 -7.43 -8.47 -3.24
CA ILE A 139 -7.97 -7.25 -2.63
C ILE A 139 -6.91 -6.59 -1.74
N TYR A 140 -6.20 -7.37 -0.94
CA TYR A 140 -5.10 -6.85 -0.11
C TYR A 140 -4.01 -6.19 -0.95
N LYS A 141 -3.52 -6.85 -2.00
CA LYS A 141 -2.49 -6.29 -2.89
C LYS A 141 -2.93 -4.97 -3.51
N ILE A 142 -4.19 -4.85 -3.90
CA ILE A 142 -4.76 -3.61 -4.46
C ILE A 142 -4.76 -2.49 -3.42
N LEU A 143 -5.31 -2.76 -2.23
CA LEU A 143 -5.34 -1.80 -1.14
C LEU A 143 -3.93 -1.38 -0.73
N ASN A 144 -2.97 -2.31 -0.75
CA ASN A 144 -1.57 -2.03 -0.48
C ASN A 144 -0.92 -1.14 -1.56
N ASN A 145 -1.22 -1.39 -2.84
CA ASN A 145 -0.75 -0.57 -3.94
C ASN A 145 -1.33 0.84 -3.86
N LEU A 146 -2.63 0.96 -3.57
CA LEU A 146 -3.28 2.25 -3.33
C LEU A 146 -2.65 2.98 -2.14
N ASN A 147 -2.45 2.31 -1.01
CA ASN A 147 -1.82 2.88 0.18
C ASN A 147 -0.41 3.42 -0.13
N THR A 148 0.40 2.61 -0.80
CA THR A 148 1.75 3.00 -1.25
C THR A 148 1.68 4.21 -2.16
N LEU A 149 0.81 4.18 -3.18
CA LEU A 149 0.65 5.26 -4.14
C LEU A 149 0.27 6.57 -3.46
N TYR A 150 -0.75 6.58 -2.60
CA TYR A 150 -1.18 7.78 -1.91
C TYR A 150 -0.11 8.34 -0.97
N ASN A 151 0.63 7.48 -0.26
CA ASN A 151 1.75 7.95 0.57
C ASN A 151 2.89 8.60 -0.25
N TYR A 152 3.08 8.20 -1.51
CA TYR A 152 4.03 8.86 -2.41
C TYR A 152 3.47 10.14 -3.03
N LEU A 153 2.20 10.14 -3.42
CA LEU A 153 1.61 11.25 -4.18
C LEU A 153 1.15 12.41 -3.28
N GLU A 154 0.66 12.14 -2.08
CA GLU A 154 0.12 13.17 -1.18
C GLU A 154 1.16 14.25 -0.81
N PRO A 155 2.43 13.92 -0.50
CA PRO A 155 3.46 14.92 -0.25
C PRO A 155 3.71 15.88 -1.44
N LEU A 156 3.41 15.46 -2.66
CA LEU A 156 3.59 16.31 -3.85
C LEU A 156 2.67 17.53 -3.82
N LYS A 157 1.45 17.39 -3.28
CA LYS A 157 0.48 18.48 -3.17
C LYS A 157 1.00 19.65 -2.34
N ASN A 158 1.82 19.36 -1.35
CA ASN A 158 2.37 20.33 -0.41
C ASN A 158 3.78 20.80 -0.80
N SER A 159 4.29 20.35 -1.95
CA SER A 159 5.63 20.67 -2.42
C SER A 159 5.57 21.30 -3.81
N SER A 160 6.59 22.08 -4.17
CA SER A 160 6.80 22.47 -5.58
C SER A 160 7.36 21.32 -6.42
N LYS A 161 7.46 20.11 -5.87
CA LYS A 161 8.06 18.95 -6.55
C LYS A 161 7.04 18.26 -7.45
N THR A 162 7.50 17.89 -8.63
CA THR A 162 6.78 17.02 -9.56
C THR A 162 7.44 15.66 -9.62
N CYS A 163 6.71 14.63 -10.01
CA CYS A 163 7.31 13.33 -10.30
C CYS A 163 8.04 13.40 -11.63
N ASN A 164 9.36 13.33 -11.58
CA ASN A 164 10.18 13.26 -12.78
C ASN A 164 10.04 11.87 -13.42
N SER A 165 10.24 11.79 -14.74
CA SER A 165 9.98 10.59 -15.55
C SER A 165 10.83 9.36 -15.24
N TYR A 166 11.80 9.47 -14.32
CA TYR A 166 12.71 8.40 -13.93
C TYR A 166 12.65 8.09 -12.43
N THR A 167 11.69 8.68 -11.71
CA THR A 167 11.50 8.44 -10.29
C THR A 167 10.63 7.22 -10.03
N TYR A 168 10.86 6.65 -8.85
CA TYR A 168 9.99 5.64 -8.25
C TYR A 168 8.51 6.07 -8.20
N CYS A 169 8.23 7.38 -8.06
CA CYS A 169 6.87 7.91 -8.10
C CYS A 169 6.14 7.60 -9.42
N ILE A 170 6.76 7.92 -10.57
CA ILE A 170 6.13 7.70 -11.88
C ILE A 170 5.97 6.20 -12.15
N LYS A 171 6.94 5.39 -11.74
CA LYS A 171 6.85 3.93 -11.84
C LYS A 171 5.65 3.39 -11.06
N ASN A 172 5.51 3.73 -9.77
CA ASN A 172 4.39 3.27 -8.95
C ASN A 172 3.03 3.75 -9.49
N TYR A 173 2.97 4.97 -10.03
CA TYR A 173 1.76 5.49 -10.66
C TYR A 173 1.35 4.63 -11.87
N TYR A 174 2.26 4.36 -12.81
CA TYR A 174 1.94 3.52 -13.97
C TYR A 174 1.69 2.05 -13.63
N ASP A 175 2.44 1.49 -12.68
CA ASP A 175 2.21 0.12 -12.20
C ASP A 175 0.80 0.01 -11.58
N PHE A 176 0.35 1.02 -10.83
CA PHE A 176 -1.03 1.09 -10.33
C PHE A 176 -2.07 1.16 -11.46
N LEU A 177 -1.87 2.03 -12.46
CA LEU A 177 -2.81 2.15 -13.59
C LEU A 177 -2.95 0.82 -14.35
N LYS A 178 -1.83 0.17 -14.65
CA LYS A 178 -1.80 -1.14 -15.31
C LYS A 178 -2.55 -2.19 -14.51
N ASN A 179 -2.32 -2.26 -13.20
CA ASN A 179 -3.00 -3.20 -12.33
C ASN A 179 -4.53 -2.96 -12.33
N CYS A 180 -4.98 -1.70 -12.35
CA CYS A 180 -6.41 -1.38 -12.43
C CYS A 180 -7.07 -1.93 -13.70
N GLU A 181 -6.41 -1.77 -14.84
CA GLU A 181 -6.91 -2.26 -16.14
C GLU A 181 -7.04 -3.79 -16.17
N GLU A 182 -6.09 -4.52 -15.59
CA GLU A 182 -6.07 -5.99 -15.56
C GLU A 182 -7.23 -6.58 -14.74
N MET A 183 -7.64 -5.91 -13.65
CA MET A 183 -8.59 -6.45 -12.68
C MET A 183 -10.06 -6.30 -13.05
N LYS A 184 -10.40 -5.46 -14.04
CA LYS A 184 -11.77 -5.28 -14.52
C LYS A 184 -12.80 -5.06 -13.38
N ASN A 185 -12.45 -4.27 -12.37
CA ASN A 185 -13.34 -3.89 -11.27
C ASN A 185 -13.83 -2.44 -11.48
N SER A 186 -15.15 -2.24 -11.58
CA SER A 186 -15.73 -0.93 -11.89
C SER A 186 -15.45 0.12 -10.81
N SER A 187 -15.53 -0.25 -9.53
CA SER A 187 -15.25 0.67 -8.43
C SER A 187 -13.76 1.03 -8.35
N LEU A 188 -12.87 0.13 -8.76
CA LEU A 188 -11.45 0.42 -8.88
C LEU A 188 -11.16 1.38 -10.06
N ASN A 189 -11.88 1.22 -11.17
CA ASN A 189 -11.79 2.15 -12.30
C ASN A 189 -12.21 3.57 -11.90
N GLU A 190 -13.26 3.72 -11.07
CA GLU A 190 -13.62 5.03 -10.51
C GLU A 190 -12.48 5.63 -9.67
N VAL A 191 -11.85 4.82 -8.81
CA VAL A 191 -10.69 5.27 -8.02
C VAL A 191 -9.51 5.66 -8.91
N MET A 192 -9.28 4.90 -9.99
CA MET A 192 -8.24 5.20 -10.97
C MET A 192 -8.46 6.57 -11.64
N GLU A 193 -9.69 6.88 -12.06
CA GLU A 193 -10.00 8.18 -12.68
C GLU A 193 -9.83 9.33 -11.70
N ILE A 194 -10.25 9.16 -10.44
CA ILE A 194 -10.01 10.15 -9.37
C ILE A 194 -8.51 10.39 -9.17
N VAL A 195 -7.70 9.33 -9.15
CA VAL A 195 -6.24 9.42 -9.01
C VAL A 195 -5.64 10.18 -10.20
N LYS A 196 -6.04 9.85 -11.43
CA LYS A 196 -5.58 10.56 -12.65
C LYS A 196 -5.91 12.04 -12.57
N GLU A 197 -7.14 12.39 -12.20
CA GLU A 197 -7.60 13.77 -12.12
C GLU A 197 -6.83 14.58 -11.06
N ILE A 198 -6.79 14.07 -9.83
CA ILE A 198 -6.14 14.76 -8.69
C ILE A 198 -4.66 14.97 -8.95
N TYR A 199 -3.97 13.98 -9.53
CA TYR A 199 -2.52 13.99 -9.65
C TYR A 199 -1.98 14.43 -11.01
N LYS A 200 -2.84 14.71 -11.98
CA LYS A 200 -2.47 15.24 -13.31
C LYS A 200 -1.47 16.42 -13.24
N PRO A 201 -1.58 17.40 -12.33
CA PRO A 201 -0.63 18.52 -12.28
C PRO A 201 0.78 18.11 -11.81
N TYR A 202 0.91 17.01 -11.09
CA TYR A 202 2.16 16.57 -10.44
C TYR A 202 2.87 15.46 -11.22
N ILE A 203 2.14 14.74 -12.05
CA ILE A 203 2.68 13.71 -12.94
C ILE A 203 3.06 14.39 -14.26
N GLN A 204 4.35 14.61 -14.46
CA GLN A 204 4.88 14.97 -15.76
C GLN A 204 4.79 13.75 -16.67
N THR A 205 3.64 13.58 -17.32
CA THR A 205 3.63 12.88 -18.60
C THR A 205 4.61 13.66 -19.46
N LYS A 206 5.67 12.99 -19.95
CA LYS A 206 6.46 13.59 -21.02
C LYS A 206 5.40 14.00 -22.04
N LYS A 207 5.15 15.31 -22.19
CA LYS A 207 4.63 15.80 -23.46
C LYS A 207 5.54 15.12 -24.44
N GLU A 208 4.97 14.39 -25.38
CA GLU A 208 5.70 14.07 -26.59
C GLU A 208 6.22 15.43 -27.04
N THR A 209 7.47 15.73 -26.71
CA THR A 209 8.24 16.75 -27.41
C THR A 209 8.39 16.11 -28.77
N ILE A 210 7.32 16.24 -29.54
CA ILE A 210 7.36 16.31 -30.98
C ILE A 210 8.23 17.54 -31.21
N ASN A 211 9.55 17.33 -31.11
CA ASN A 211 10.47 18.05 -31.95
C ASN A 211 10.12 17.55 -33.35
N ILE A 212 9.04 18.07 -33.95
CA ILE A 212 9.04 18.28 -35.39
C ILE A 212 10.10 19.37 -35.52
N PRO A 213 11.28 19.06 -36.10
CA PRO A 213 12.17 20.12 -36.50
C PRO A 213 11.39 20.93 -37.53
N GLU A 214 10.91 22.11 -37.13
CA GLU A 214 10.45 23.11 -38.07
C GLU A 214 11.59 23.35 -39.05
N HIS A 215 11.37 22.92 -40.30
CA HIS A 215 12.12 23.31 -41.48
C HIS A 215 13.65 23.27 -41.35
N ILE A 216 14.23 22.07 -41.42
CA ILE A 216 15.51 21.95 -42.15
C ILE A 216 15.15 21.51 -43.57
N HIS A 217 15.19 22.47 -44.49
CA HIS A 217 15.30 22.22 -45.92
C HIS A 217 16.45 21.23 -46.18
N PHE A 218 16.13 19.94 -46.33
CA PHE A 218 17.09 18.95 -46.79
C PHE A 218 16.95 18.77 -48.29
N SER A 219 17.79 19.52 -49.01
CA SER A 219 18.23 19.14 -50.35
C SER A 219 18.87 17.74 -50.27
N ASN A 220 18.38 16.84 -51.11
CA ASN A 220 19.00 15.61 -51.63
C ASN A 220 20.31 15.15 -50.97
N ARG A 221 20.25 14.05 -50.20
CA ARG A 221 21.30 13.03 -50.16
C ARG A 221 20.75 11.68 -49.65
N ILE A 222 20.27 10.91 -50.62
CA ILE A 222 20.00 9.47 -50.51
C ILE A 222 21.37 8.77 -50.45
N SER A 223 21.78 8.23 -49.29
CA SER A 223 22.76 7.11 -49.25
C SER A 223 22.96 6.44 -47.88
N SER A 224 22.66 7.07 -46.73
CA SER A 224 23.20 6.55 -45.45
C SER A 224 22.19 5.86 -44.50
N ARG A 225 20.93 5.65 -44.89
CA ARG A 225 19.87 5.17 -43.97
C ARG A 225 19.89 3.68 -43.61
N LYS A 226 20.80 2.87 -44.14
CA LYS A 226 20.88 1.43 -43.77
C LYS A 226 21.76 1.12 -42.54
N LYS A 227 22.69 2.00 -42.15
CA LYS A 227 23.62 1.72 -41.03
C LYS A 227 23.15 2.21 -39.64
N LEU A 228 22.17 3.11 -39.57
CA LEU A 228 21.73 3.69 -38.28
C LEU A 228 20.69 2.82 -37.54
N LYS A 229 19.96 1.94 -38.24
CA LYS A 229 18.96 1.04 -37.62
C LYS A 229 19.59 -0.15 -36.87
N GLU A 230 20.82 -0.54 -37.18
CA GLU A 230 21.50 -1.64 -36.48
C GLU A 230 22.19 -1.20 -35.18
N THR A 231 22.66 0.05 -35.09
CA THR A 231 23.37 0.52 -33.88
C THR A 231 22.43 0.82 -32.71
N CYS A 232 21.17 1.16 -32.96
CA CYS A 232 20.19 1.43 -31.91
C CYS A 232 19.70 0.14 -31.21
N ASN A 233 19.64 -0.98 -31.95
CA ASN A 233 19.22 -2.27 -31.38
C ASN A 233 20.31 -2.97 -30.55
N LYS A 234 21.59 -2.63 -30.75
CA LYS A 234 22.69 -3.23 -29.98
C LYS A 234 22.83 -2.60 -28.59
N LYS A 235 22.68 -1.28 -28.48
CA LYS A 235 22.85 -0.56 -27.20
C LYS A 235 21.76 -0.85 -26.16
N CYS A 236 20.52 -1.10 -26.58
CA CYS A 236 19.44 -1.49 -25.63
C CYS A 236 19.54 -2.94 -25.15
N LYS A 237 20.30 -3.82 -25.83
CA LYS A 237 20.45 -5.22 -25.43
C LYS A 237 21.52 -5.39 -24.35
N ASP A 238 22.57 -4.58 -24.40
CA ASP A 238 23.70 -4.65 -23.47
C ASP A 238 23.35 -4.05 -22.08
N GLU A 239 22.44 -3.08 -22.01
CA GLU A 239 21.98 -2.50 -20.73
C GLU A 239 21.00 -3.43 -19.97
N ILE A 240 20.23 -4.27 -20.66
CA ILE A 240 19.31 -5.24 -20.02
C ILE A 240 20.10 -6.41 -19.40
N GLN A 241 21.21 -6.84 -20.01
CA GLN A 241 22.09 -7.86 -19.43
C GLN A 241 22.87 -7.37 -18.18
N LEU A 242 23.19 -6.07 -18.10
CA LEU A 242 23.87 -5.51 -16.93
C LEU A 242 22.98 -5.46 -15.67
N VAL A 243 21.67 -5.27 -15.85
CA VAL A 243 20.70 -5.27 -14.74
C VAL A 243 20.40 -6.71 -14.27
N SER A 244 20.42 -7.70 -15.17
CA SER A 244 20.19 -9.10 -14.82
C SER A 244 21.37 -9.74 -14.07
N SER A 245 22.61 -9.26 -14.26
CA SER A 245 23.79 -9.77 -13.54
C SER A 245 23.96 -9.19 -12.14
N HIS A 246 23.38 -8.01 -11.85
CA HIS A 246 23.38 -7.43 -10.51
C HIS A 246 22.36 -8.05 -9.55
N GLN A 247 21.27 -8.64 -10.04
CA GLN A 247 20.29 -9.34 -9.18
C GLN A 247 20.75 -10.74 -8.75
N ILE A 248 21.70 -11.36 -9.46
CA ILE A 248 22.27 -12.66 -9.07
C ILE A 248 23.28 -12.50 -7.91
N LYS A 249 23.86 -11.31 -7.74
CA LYS A 249 24.93 -11.08 -6.74
C LYS A 249 24.44 -10.77 -5.32
N TYR A 250 23.14 -10.50 -5.13
CA TYR A 250 22.55 -10.18 -3.82
C TYR A 250 21.41 -11.11 -3.39
N GLY A 251 21.15 -12.18 -4.14
CA GLY A 251 20.11 -13.18 -3.85
C GLY A 251 20.55 -14.35 -2.98
N GLY A 252 21.51 -14.14 -2.05
CA GLY A 252 22.12 -15.22 -1.29
C GLY A 252 22.43 -14.85 0.15
N PHE A 253 21.41 -14.53 0.95
CA PHE A 253 21.49 -14.60 2.42
C PHE A 253 20.10 -14.84 3.01
N ILE A 254 19.66 -16.11 3.00
CA ILE A 254 18.71 -16.64 3.98
C ILE A 254 19.21 -18.03 4.41
N ASN A 255 19.36 -18.16 5.73
CA ASN A 255 19.55 -19.34 6.59
C ASN A 255 20.92 -20.01 6.66
N ASN A 256 21.52 -19.90 7.86
CA ASN A 256 21.93 -21.08 8.61
C ASN A 256 21.66 -20.87 10.11
N ASP A 257 21.01 -21.88 10.68
CA ASP A 257 20.78 -22.10 12.10
C ASP A 257 22.07 -22.04 12.91
N LEU A 258 21.97 -21.58 14.16
CA LEU A 258 22.85 -22.01 15.25
C LEU A 258 22.05 -22.05 16.56
N ASN A 259 21.44 -23.22 16.77
CA ASN A 259 21.22 -23.79 18.10
C ASN A 259 22.56 -23.91 18.83
N TYR A 260 22.68 -23.36 20.03
CA TYR A 260 23.50 -24.00 21.06
C TYR A 260 22.80 -23.97 22.42
N HIS A 261 22.66 -25.19 22.92
CA HIS A 261 22.21 -25.58 24.25
C HIS A 261 23.08 -24.98 25.35
N ILE A 262 22.41 -24.49 26.39
CA ILE A 262 22.97 -24.33 27.73
C ILE A 262 22.96 -25.70 28.40
N THR A 263 24.08 -26.08 29.02
CA THR A 263 24.10 -27.15 30.03
C THR A 263 24.98 -26.70 31.20
N LEU A 264 24.35 -26.73 32.39
CA LEU A 264 24.85 -26.52 33.76
C LEU A 264 25.28 -25.09 34.15
#